data_AF-A0A443SJJ3-F1
#
_entry.id   AF-A0A443SJJ3-F1
#
_cell.length_a   1.000
_cell.length_b   1.000
_cell.length_c   1.000
_cell.angle_alpha   90.00
_cell.angle_beta   90.00
_cell.angle_gamma   90.00
#
_symmetry.space_group_name_H-M   'P 1'
#
loop_
_entity.id
_entity.type
_entity.pdbx_description
1 polymer ?
#
loop_
_entity_poly.entity_id
_entity_poly.type
_entity_poly.pdbx_seq_one_letter_code
_entity_poly.pdbx_strand_id
1 'polypeptide(L)'
;MGVLYLFRAICMISTVFPRANDLYYCAPQLKNYSDPTQPPVPTGVFITEVIKRVLRMSLGMGLSINGMHTYCGDYLYSGHTVTLTIAYLILREYLLPSRCRTLLWKLLNVLIFVASISGVIAIIVSRGHYLIDILLAYYVTTRVFWIYHTLAYNHELMFASPTNYLSRVWWYTLFQYFECAPHDRKRAFENGQPRPQRVLNCDTPVYGIPRSFEWPLPWPRSLRRRTLLPSQQSTG
;
A
#
# COMPACT_ATOMS: atom_id res chain seq x y z
N MET A 1 -0.82 0.65 -0.24
CA MET A 1 -0.41 -0.76 -0.44
C MET A 1 0.24 -1.39 0.79
N GLY A 2 1.38 -0.87 1.28
CA GLY A 2 2.09 -1.48 2.41
C GLY A 2 1.25 -1.75 3.66
N VAL A 3 0.47 -0.76 4.13
CA VAL A 3 -0.43 -0.90 5.29
C VAL A 3 -1.46 -2.03 5.12
N LEU A 4 -2.00 -2.22 3.91
CA LEU A 4 -3.02 -3.23 3.61
C LEU A 4 -2.44 -4.65 3.61
N TYR A 5 -1.22 -4.81 3.10
CA TYR A 5 -0.53 -6.11 3.11
C TYR A 5 0.05 -6.46 4.48
N LEU A 6 0.38 -5.45 5.31
CA LEU A 6 0.70 -5.69 6.71
C LEU A 6 -0.52 -6.25 7.46
N PHE A 7 -1.71 -5.67 7.23
CA PHE A 7 -2.94 -6.19 7.81
C PHE A 7 -3.22 -7.64 7.39
N ARG A 8 -2.97 -8.00 6.11
CA ARG A 8 -3.03 -9.40 5.66
C ARG A 8 -2.10 -10.32 6.45
N ALA A 9 -0.86 -9.89 6.68
CA ALA A 9 0.10 -10.66 7.46
C ALA A 9 -0.38 -10.86 8.92
N ILE A 10 -0.94 -9.83 9.55
CA ILE A 10 -1.50 -9.92 10.90
C ILE A 10 -2.69 -10.89 10.94
N CYS A 11 -3.60 -10.85 9.96
CA CYS A 11 -4.71 -11.80 9.84
C CYS A 11 -4.22 -13.24 9.70
N MET A 12 -3.18 -13.48 8.90
CA MET A 12 -2.60 -14.81 8.70
C MET A 12 -1.94 -15.37 9.98
N ILE A 13 -1.31 -14.51 10.78
CA ILE A 13 -0.70 -14.90 12.06
C ILE A 13 -1.77 -15.18 13.13
N SER A 14 -2.83 -14.36 13.16
CA SER A 14 -3.84 -14.41 14.22
C SER A 14 -4.88 -15.51 14.03
N THR A 15 -5.28 -15.78 12.79
CA THR A 15 -6.39 -16.68 12.49
C THR A 15 -6.12 -17.50 11.24
N VAL A 16 -6.24 -18.82 11.37
CA VAL A 16 -6.11 -19.75 10.26
C VAL A 16 -7.48 -20.38 10.01
N PHE A 17 -8.09 -20.04 8.87
CA PHE A 17 -9.37 -20.63 8.46
C PHE A 17 -9.17 -21.95 7.72
N PRO A 18 -10.12 -22.90 7.85
CA PRO A 18 -10.13 -24.09 7.03
C PRO A 18 -10.29 -23.71 5.55
N ARG A 19 -9.80 -24.58 4.68
CA ARG A 19 -9.80 -24.37 3.23
C ARG A 19 -11.23 -24.16 2.73
N ALA A 20 -11.42 -23.16 1.86
CA ALA A 20 -12.72 -22.91 1.23
C ALA A 20 -13.10 -23.99 0.19
N ASN A 21 -12.10 -24.69 -0.36
CA ASN A 21 -12.28 -25.81 -1.28
C ASN A 21 -11.30 -26.94 -0.94
N ASP A 22 -11.83 -28.13 -0.69
CA ASP A 22 -11.03 -29.31 -0.31
C ASP A 22 -10.22 -29.92 -1.46
N LEU A 23 -10.56 -29.57 -2.71
CA LEU A 23 -9.82 -29.99 -3.90
C LEU A 23 -8.49 -29.24 -4.08
N TYR A 24 -8.23 -28.20 -3.29
CA TYR A 24 -7.00 -27.42 -3.38
C TYR A 24 -5.85 -28.09 -2.61
N TYR A 25 -4.78 -28.43 -3.33
CA TYR A 25 -3.60 -29.05 -2.72
C TYR A 25 -2.83 -28.03 -1.86
N CYS A 26 -2.51 -28.47 -0.64
CA CYS A 26 -1.76 -27.70 0.33
C CYS A 26 -0.44 -28.39 0.61
N ALA A 27 0.66 -27.65 0.59
CA ALA A 27 1.92 -28.18 1.05
C ALA A 27 1.83 -28.50 2.56
N PRO A 28 2.44 -29.61 3.01
CA PRO A 28 2.49 -29.92 4.43
C PRO A 28 3.22 -28.81 5.18
N GLN A 29 2.73 -28.53 6.39
CA GLN A 29 3.38 -27.64 7.33
C GLN A 29 4.77 -28.19 7.65
N LEU A 30 5.78 -27.32 7.71
CA LEU A 30 7.09 -27.71 8.26
C LEU A 30 6.90 -27.94 9.75
N LYS A 31 6.73 -29.20 10.15
CA LYS A 31 6.60 -29.58 11.55
C LYS A 31 7.99 -29.55 12.18
N ASN A 32 8.22 -28.58 13.06
CA ASN A 32 9.41 -28.57 13.92
C ASN A 32 9.15 -29.10 15.33
N TYR A 33 7.88 -29.34 15.72
CA TYR A 33 7.57 -29.61 17.13
C TYR A 33 6.27 -30.39 17.42
N SER A 34 5.40 -30.69 16.46
CA SER A 34 4.05 -31.24 16.73
C SER A 34 3.79 -32.60 16.09
N ASP A 35 4.80 -33.45 16.00
CA ASP A 35 4.62 -34.87 15.71
C ASP A 35 5.57 -35.71 16.57
N PRO A 36 5.08 -36.46 17.57
CA PRO A 36 5.93 -37.31 18.41
C PRO A 36 6.60 -38.47 17.64
N THR A 37 6.29 -38.65 16.35
CA THR A 37 6.81 -39.74 15.52
C THR A 37 7.89 -39.32 14.51
N GLN A 38 8.33 -38.05 14.48
CA GLN A 38 9.37 -37.59 13.54
C GLN A 38 10.48 -36.78 14.23
N PRO A 39 11.76 -36.94 13.82
CA PRO A 39 12.88 -36.19 14.40
C PRO A 39 12.74 -34.69 14.13
N PRO A 40 13.08 -33.81 15.10
CA PRO A 40 13.00 -32.36 14.93
C PRO A 40 13.92 -31.90 13.78
N VAL A 41 13.41 -31.05 12.89
CA VAL A 41 14.19 -30.57 11.74
C VAL A 41 15.22 -29.53 12.23
N PRO A 42 16.51 -29.65 11.83
CA PRO A 42 17.52 -28.66 12.21
C PRO A 42 17.14 -27.26 11.74
N THR A 43 17.40 -26.24 12.57
CA THR A 43 17.06 -24.83 12.28
C THR A 43 17.59 -24.35 10.92
N GLY A 44 18.78 -24.81 10.51
CA GLY A 44 19.34 -24.48 9.20
C GLY A 44 18.50 -25.00 8.04
N VAL A 45 18.02 -26.24 8.12
CA VAL A 45 17.17 -26.86 7.08
C VAL A 45 15.79 -26.21 7.04
N PHE A 46 15.24 -25.85 8.21
CA PHE A 46 13.99 -25.09 8.30
C PHE A 46 14.10 -23.74 7.57
N ILE A 47 15.14 -22.96 7.85
CA ILE A 47 15.35 -21.64 7.23
C ILE A 47 15.53 -21.79 5.72
N THR A 48 16.31 -22.76 5.23
CA THR A 48 16.52 -22.97 3.79
C THR A 48 15.22 -23.32 3.07
N GLU A 49 14.37 -24.14 3.68
CA GLU A 49 13.09 -24.53 3.09
C GLU A 49 12.09 -23.37 3.09
N VAL A 50 12.05 -22.56 4.15
CA VAL A 50 11.24 -21.33 4.19
C VAL A 50 11.67 -20.37 3.08
N ILE A 51 12.97 -20.09 2.95
CA ILE A 51 13.51 -19.19 1.91
C ILE A 51 13.18 -19.72 0.52
N LYS A 52 13.34 -21.02 0.26
CA LYS A 52 13.03 -21.65 -1.02
C LYS A 52 11.54 -21.52 -1.37
N ARG A 53 10.65 -21.72 -0.40
CA ARG A 53 9.21 -21.56 -0.58
C ARG A 53 8.84 -20.10 -0.87
N VAL A 54 9.41 -19.15 -0.11
CA VAL A 54 9.24 -17.70 -0.35
C VAL A 54 9.75 -17.31 -1.73
N LEU A 55 10.93 -17.78 -2.13
CA LEU A 55 11.51 -17.46 -3.43
C LEU A 55 10.65 -18.02 -4.58
N ARG A 56 10.17 -19.27 -4.48
CA ARG A 56 9.23 -19.84 -5.45
C ARG A 56 7.93 -19.04 -5.54
N MET A 57 7.41 -18.55 -4.41
CA MET A 57 6.22 -17.70 -4.39
C MET A 57 6.47 -16.35 -5.05
N SER A 58 7.60 -15.70 -4.74
CA SER A 58 8.01 -14.42 -5.32
C SER A 58 8.24 -14.51 -6.83
N LEU A 59 8.86 -15.60 -7.30
CA LEU A 59 9.08 -15.86 -8.73
C LEU A 59 7.77 -16.14 -9.50
N GLY A 60 6.72 -16.57 -8.81
CA GLY A 60 5.38 -16.76 -9.39
C GLY A 60 4.59 -15.46 -9.59
N MET A 61 5.15 -14.29 -9.25
CA MET A 61 4.53 -12.97 -9.42
C MET A 61 3.11 -12.83 -8.81
N GLY A 62 2.73 -13.72 -7.89
CA GLY A 62 1.40 -13.74 -7.28
C GLY A 62 0.28 -14.35 -8.15
N LEU A 63 0.58 -14.95 -9.31
CA LEU A 63 -0.40 -15.65 -10.15
C LEU A 63 -0.36 -17.16 -9.85
N SER A 64 -1.48 -17.72 -9.35
CA SER A 64 -1.61 -19.15 -9.02
C SER A 64 -1.77 -20.08 -10.24
N ILE A 65 -1.37 -19.64 -11.44
CA ILE A 65 -1.71 -20.32 -12.71
C ILE A 65 -0.87 -21.60 -12.93
N ASN A 66 0.31 -21.73 -12.33
CA ASN A 66 1.17 -22.91 -12.48
C ASN A 66 1.05 -23.93 -11.34
N GLY A 67 0.02 -23.86 -10.49
CA GLY A 67 -0.11 -24.78 -9.33
C GLY A 67 0.97 -24.62 -8.25
N MET A 68 1.78 -23.56 -8.35
CA MET A 68 2.91 -23.27 -7.45
C MET A 68 2.48 -22.62 -6.13
N HIS A 69 1.21 -22.23 -5.99
CA HIS A 69 0.69 -21.57 -4.78
C HIS A 69 0.10 -22.58 -3.81
N THR A 70 0.95 -23.37 -3.16
CA THR A 70 0.53 -24.45 -2.25
C THR A 70 0.37 -23.98 -0.79
N TYR A 71 0.00 -22.72 -0.57
CA TYR A 71 -0.17 -22.14 0.77
C TYR A 71 -1.64 -22.17 1.17
N CYS A 72 -1.91 -22.69 2.36
CA CYS A 72 -3.25 -22.83 2.90
C CYS A 72 -3.31 -22.15 4.25
N GLY A 73 -4.40 -21.40 4.48
CA GLY A 73 -4.61 -20.59 5.68
C GLY A 73 -4.79 -19.09 5.42
N ASP A 74 -4.51 -18.62 4.20
CA ASP A 74 -4.70 -17.22 3.80
C ASP A 74 -6.12 -16.98 3.23
N TYR A 75 -7.13 -17.32 4.02
CA TYR A 75 -8.55 -17.29 3.63
C TYR A 75 -9.38 -16.25 4.40
N LEU A 76 -8.77 -15.46 5.30
CA LEU A 76 -9.48 -14.37 5.99
C LEU A 76 -9.38 -13.03 5.25
N TYR A 77 -8.32 -12.79 4.49
CA TYR A 77 -8.06 -11.49 3.87
C TYR A 77 -7.59 -11.63 2.41
N SER A 78 -8.50 -11.40 1.47
CA SER A 78 -8.23 -11.61 0.03
C SER A 78 -7.36 -10.51 -0.58
N GLY A 79 -6.11 -10.82 -0.93
CA GLY A 79 -5.23 -9.86 -1.59
C GLY A 79 -5.62 -9.50 -3.02
N HIS A 80 -6.29 -10.40 -3.75
CA HIS A 80 -6.83 -10.09 -5.08
C HIS A 80 -7.88 -8.99 -4.99
N THR A 81 -8.78 -9.11 -4.01
CA THR A 81 -9.79 -8.10 -3.72
C THR A 81 -9.15 -6.77 -3.34
N VAL A 82 -8.10 -6.77 -2.52
CA VAL A 82 -7.35 -5.56 -2.15
C VAL A 82 -6.77 -4.87 -3.39
N THR A 83 -6.05 -5.61 -4.24
CA THR A 83 -5.39 -5.06 -5.44
C THR A 83 -6.39 -4.51 -6.44
N LEU A 84 -7.49 -5.23 -6.70
CA LEU A 84 -8.55 -4.74 -7.58
C LEU A 84 -9.23 -3.49 -7.00
N THR A 85 -9.57 -3.51 -5.71
CA THR A 85 -10.27 -2.39 -5.05
C THR A 85 -9.40 -1.14 -5.04
N ILE A 86 -8.12 -1.26 -4.66
CA ILE A 86 -7.23 -0.09 -4.62
C ILE A 86 -6.90 0.43 -6.02
N ALA A 87 -6.73 -0.45 -7.01
CA ALA A 87 -6.54 -0.03 -8.40
C ALA A 87 -7.76 0.75 -8.89
N TYR A 88 -8.97 0.26 -8.62
CA TYR A 88 -10.21 0.96 -8.93
C TYR A 88 -10.30 2.33 -8.25
N LEU A 89 -10.01 2.40 -6.95
CA LEU A 89 -10.06 3.67 -6.20
C LEU A 89 -9.04 4.68 -6.71
N ILE A 90 -7.80 4.27 -6.98
CA ILE A 90 -6.76 5.14 -7.57
C ILE A 90 -7.19 5.65 -8.94
N LEU A 91 -7.70 4.76 -9.78
CA LEU A 91 -8.14 5.10 -11.12
C LEU A 91 -9.28 6.13 -11.09
N ARG A 92 -10.23 5.95 -10.16
CA ARG A 92 -11.34 6.87 -9.95
C ARG A 92 -10.91 8.23 -9.39
N GLU A 93 -9.97 8.26 -8.46
CA GLU A 93 -9.56 9.49 -7.77
C GLU A 93 -8.59 10.32 -8.61
N TYR A 94 -7.61 9.68 -9.25
CA TYR A 94 -6.50 10.39 -9.92
C TYR A 94 -6.70 10.52 -11.43
N LEU A 95 -7.19 9.48 -12.10
CA LEU A 95 -7.23 9.47 -13.57
C LEU A 95 -8.54 10.00 -14.15
N LEU A 96 -9.67 9.75 -13.48
CA LEU A 96 -10.98 10.16 -13.99
C LEU A 96 -11.19 11.68 -14.03
N PRO A 97 -10.89 12.46 -12.97
CA PRO A 97 -11.33 13.87 -12.93
C PRO A 97 -10.57 14.79 -13.89
N SER A 98 -9.36 14.40 -14.30
CA SER A 98 -8.48 15.23 -15.13
C SER A 98 -8.80 15.13 -16.62
N ARG A 99 -9.53 14.10 -17.09
CA ARG A 99 -9.73 13.84 -18.53
C ARG A 99 -11.17 13.51 -18.97
N CYS A 100 -12.17 13.90 -18.19
CA CYS A 100 -13.61 13.65 -18.43
C CYS A 100 -14.23 14.22 -19.74
N ARG A 101 -13.47 14.83 -20.66
CA ARG A 101 -14.03 15.49 -21.85
C ARG A 101 -14.12 14.64 -23.12
N THR A 102 -13.37 13.54 -23.27
CA THR A 102 -13.42 12.74 -24.51
C THR A 102 -14.28 11.48 -24.37
N LEU A 103 -14.88 11.03 -25.48
CA LEU A 103 -15.71 9.82 -25.52
C LEU A 103 -14.93 8.56 -25.08
N LEU A 104 -13.63 8.51 -25.37
CA LEU A 104 -12.73 7.43 -24.95
C LEU A 104 -12.69 7.25 -23.43
N TRP A 105 -12.69 8.34 -22.66
CA TRP A 105 -12.68 8.28 -21.19
C TRP A 105 -14.02 7.80 -20.62
N LYS A 106 -15.14 8.12 -21.28
CA LYS A 106 -16.46 7.57 -20.91
C LYS A 106 -16.51 6.05 -21.11
N LEU A 107 -16.00 5.57 -22.25
CA LEU A 107 -15.87 4.12 -22.52
C LEU A 107 -14.94 3.43 -21.53
N LEU A 108 -13.78 4.04 -21.23
CA LEU A 108 -12.85 3.50 -20.27
C LEU A 108 -13.48 3.40 -18.86
N ASN A 109 -14.26 4.40 -18.44
CA ASN A 109 -14.97 4.34 -17.16
C ASN A 109 -15.96 3.18 -17.10
N VAL A 110 -16.76 2.97 -18.16
CA VAL A 110 -17.66 1.81 -18.26
C VAL A 110 -16.88 0.51 -18.23
N LEU A 111 -15.76 0.42 -18.96
CA LEU A 111 -14.90 -0.76 -18.97
C LEU A 111 -14.33 -1.06 -17.58
N ILE A 112 -13.86 -0.06 -16.84
CA ILE A 112 -13.33 -0.20 -15.48
C ILE A 112 -14.42 -0.66 -14.53
N PHE A 113 -15.62 -0.09 -14.63
CA PHE A 113 -16.76 -0.48 -13.80
C PHE A 113 -17.14 -1.94 -14.06
N VAL A 114 -17.29 -2.33 -15.32
CA VAL A 114 -17.58 -3.71 -15.72
C VAL A 114 -16.47 -4.66 -15.29
N ALA A 115 -15.20 -4.28 -15.51
CA ALA A 115 -14.03 -5.08 -15.12
C ALA A 115 -13.94 -5.29 -13.60
N SER A 116 -14.34 -4.28 -12.82
CA SER A 116 -14.37 -4.38 -11.34
C SER A 116 -15.47 -5.33 -10.88
N ILE A 117 -16.67 -5.24 -11.45
CA ILE A 117 -17.77 -6.18 -11.16
C ILE A 117 -17.39 -7.59 -11.59
N SER A 118 -16.87 -7.76 -12.81
CA SER A 118 -16.45 -9.07 -13.29
C SER A 118 -15.32 -9.65 -12.44
N GLY A 119 -14.40 -8.81 -11.93
CA GLY A 119 -13.33 -9.22 -11.03
C GLY A 119 -13.88 -9.76 -9.70
N VAL A 120 -14.84 -9.08 -9.09
CA VAL A 120 -15.51 -9.56 -7.86
C VAL A 120 -16.27 -10.85 -8.11
N ILE A 121 -17.00 -10.96 -9.23
CA ILE A 121 -17.71 -12.18 -9.61
C ILE A 121 -16.72 -13.33 -9.82
N ALA A 122 -15.62 -13.11 -10.54
CA ALA A 122 -14.60 -14.13 -10.79
C ALA A 122 -13.96 -14.64 -9.49
N ILE A 123 -13.73 -13.76 -8.51
CA ILE A 123 -13.23 -14.15 -7.19
C ILE A 123 -14.24 -15.06 -6.48
N ILE A 124 -15.54 -14.70 -6.47
CA ILE A 124 -16.59 -15.52 -5.86
C ILE A 124 -16.73 -16.87 -6.57
N VAL A 125 -16.75 -16.88 -7.90
CA VAL A 125 -16.89 -18.09 -8.73
C VAL A 125 -15.71 -19.04 -8.56
N SER A 126 -14.50 -18.51 -8.34
CA SER A 126 -13.31 -19.34 -8.11
C SER A 126 -13.40 -20.23 -6.87
N ARG A 127 -14.35 -19.96 -5.95
CA ARG A 127 -14.53 -20.64 -4.65
C ARG A 127 -13.24 -20.76 -3.84
N GLY A 128 -12.25 -19.92 -4.14
CA GLY A 128 -10.97 -19.89 -3.43
C GLY A 128 -11.02 -19.06 -2.15
N HIS A 129 -12.11 -18.34 -1.93
CA HIS A 129 -12.25 -17.28 -0.93
C HIS A 129 -13.67 -17.29 -0.36
N TYR A 130 -13.81 -17.09 0.94
CA TYR A 130 -15.11 -16.96 1.60
C TYR A 130 -15.65 -15.55 1.37
N LEU A 131 -16.96 -15.35 1.25
CA LEU A 131 -17.53 -14.00 1.08
C LEU A 131 -17.05 -13.00 2.15
N ILE A 132 -16.84 -13.47 3.38
CA ILE A 132 -16.33 -12.62 4.47
C ILE A 132 -14.94 -12.03 4.18
N ASP A 133 -14.06 -12.75 3.47
CA ASP A 133 -12.72 -12.26 3.14
C ASP A 133 -12.74 -11.13 2.10
N ILE A 134 -13.71 -11.18 1.18
CA ILE A 134 -13.97 -10.15 0.17
C ILE A 134 -14.51 -8.91 0.86
N LEU A 135 -15.51 -9.08 1.74
CA LEU A 135 -16.11 -7.99 2.50
C LEU A 135 -15.08 -7.30 3.41
N LEU A 136 -14.26 -8.07 4.13
CA LEU A 136 -13.23 -7.54 5.00
C LEU A 136 -12.14 -6.80 4.20
N ALA A 137 -11.66 -7.39 3.11
CA ALA A 137 -10.68 -6.76 2.22
C ALA A 137 -11.19 -5.44 1.63
N TYR A 138 -12.43 -5.43 1.14
CA TYR A 138 -13.07 -4.22 0.64
C TYR A 138 -13.21 -3.14 1.73
N TYR A 139 -13.70 -3.52 2.90
CA TYR A 139 -13.91 -2.60 4.02
C TYR A 139 -12.60 -1.94 4.47
N VAL A 140 -11.57 -2.75 4.76
CA VAL A 140 -10.27 -2.23 5.22
C VAL A 140 -9.60 -1.38 4.13
N THR A 141 -9.63 -1.83 2.87
CA THR A 141 -9.03 -1.10 1.75
C THR A 141 -9.65 0.28 1.57
N THR A 142 -10.99 0.35 1.53
CA THR A 142 -11.69 1.63 1.37
C THR A 142 -11.45 2.56 2.55
N ARG A 143 -11.50 2.05 3.79
CA ARG A 143 -11.25 2.87 4.99
C ARG A 143 -9.85 3.45 5.02
N VAL A 144 -8.81 2.63 4.79
CA VAL A 144 -7.43 3.11 4.76
C VAL A 144 -7.23 4.11 3.62
N PHE A 145 -7.78 3.86 2.44
CA PHE A 145 -7.69 4.77 1.29
C PHE A 145 -8.27 6.14 1.61
N TRP A 146 -9.51 6.20 2.11
CA TRP A 146 -10.17 7.48 2.41
C TRP A 146 -9.54 8.19 3.61
N ILE A 147 -9.13 7.48 4.66
CA ILE A 147 -8.41 8.11 5.79
C ILE A 147 -7.10 8.75 5.30
N TYR A 148 -6.33 8.04 4.46
CA TYR A 148 -5.11 8.59 3.88
C TYR A 148 -5.39 9.86 3.05
N HIS A 149 -6.39 9.83 2.15
CA HIS A 149 -6.72 11.01 1.34
C HIS A 149 -7.25 12.17 2.18
N THR A 150 -8.03 11.90 3.23
CA THR A 150 -8.49 12.94 4.17
C THR A 150 -7.31 13.60 4.89
N LEU A 151 -6.34 12.82 5.36
CA LEU A 151 -5.12 13.34 6.00
C LEU A 151 -4.25 14.13 5.02
N ALA A 152 -4.13 13.66 3.77
CA ALA A 152 -3.29 14.28 2.76
C ALA A 152 -3.91 15.58 2.20
N TYR A 153 -5.24 15.61 2.03
CA TYR A 153 -5.95 16.75 1.46
C TYR A 153 -6.11 17.91 2.45
N ASN A 154 -6.26 17.62 3.75
CA ASN A 154 -6.48 18.64 4.77
C ASN A 154 -5.18 18.99 5.47
N HIS A 155 -4.70 20.22 5.27
CA HIS A 155 -3.42 20.69 5.81
C HIS A 155 -3.34 20.64 7.34
N GLU A 156 -4.46 20.92 8.03
CA GLU A 156 -4.57 20.86 9.50
C GLU A 156 -4.41 19.43 10.03
N LEU A 157 -4.94 18.45 9.29
CA LEU A 157 -4.91 17.03 9.68
C LEU A 157 -3.56 16.37 9.39
N MET A 158 -2.72 17.00 8.57
CA MET A 158 -1.36 16.54 8.28
C MET A 158 -0.42 16.72 9.50
N PHE A 159 -0.78 17.62 10.42
CA PHE A 159 -0.03 17.85 11.66
C PHE A 159 -0.69 17.19 12.86
N ALA A 160 0.17 16.64 13.73
CA ALA A 160 -0.28 16.15 15.02
C ALA A 160 -0.71 17.35 15.87
N SER A 161 -1.98 17.37 16.25
CA SER A 161 -2.60 18.38 17.11
C SER A 161 -3.42 17.64 18.18
N PRO A 162 -3.57 18.18 19.40
CA PRO A 162 -4.42 17.60 20.43
C PRO A 162 -5.88 17.40 19.97
N THR A 163 -6.36 18.18 18.99
CA THR A 163 -7.70 18.05 18.41
C THR A 163 -7.77 17.02 17.26
N ASN A 164 -6.63 16.61 16.72
CA ASN A 164 -6.56 15.65 15.61
C ASN A 164 -6.43 14.22 16.13
N TYR A 165 -7.56 13.54 16.35
CA TYR A 165 -7.57 12.14 16.79
C TYR A 165 -7.03 11.16 15.75
N LEU A 166 -7.05 11.49 14.45
CA LEU A 166 -6.48 10.64 13.40
C LEU A 166 -4.95 10.57 13.48
N SER A 167 -4.31 11.53 14.15
CA SER A 167 -2.87 11.47 14.45
C SER A 167 -2.47 10.30 15.36
N ARG A 168 -3.43 9.68 16.06
CA ARG A 168 -3.21 8.52 16.95
C ARG A 168 -3.17 7.18 16.20
N VAL A 169 -3.45 7.17 14.90
CA VAL A 169 -3.39 5.96 14.09
C VAL A 169 -1.94 5.49 13.98
N TRP A 170 -1.67 4.20 14.15
CA TRP A 170 -0.30 3.67 14.26
C TRP A 170 0.59 3.95 13.05
N TRP A 171 0.01 4.03 11.84
CA TRP A 171 0.76 4.31 10.61
C TRP A 171 0.90 5.82 10.32
N TYR A 172 0.39 6.68 11.19
CA TYR A 172 0.42 8.14 10.99
C TYR A 172 1.84 8.70 10.88
N THR A 173 2.79 8.19 11.67
CA THR A 173 4.21 8.60 11.57
C THR A 173 4.81 8.25 10.21
N LEU A 174 4.46 7.09 9.65
CA LEU A 174 4.89 6.69 8.30
C LEU A 174 4.28 7.63 7.26
N PHE A 175 3.00 7.98 7.41
CA PHE A 175 2.33 8.94 6.55
C PHE A 175 3.05 10.30 6.54
N GLN A 176 3.38 10.86 7.71
CA GLN A 176 4.11 12.13 7.81
C GLN A 176 5.50 12.07 7.17
N TYR A 177 6.18 10.93 7.28
CA TYR A 177 7.47 10.69 6.63
C TYR A 177 7.37 10.72 5.11
N PHE A 178 6.39 10.01 4.53
CA PHE A 178 6.23 9.93 3.08
C PHE A 178 5.70 11.22 2.45
N GLU A 179 4.78 11.93 3.13
CA GLU A 179 4.23 13.20 2.63
C GLU A 179 5.13 14.41 2.93
N CYS A 180 6.35 14.17 3.45
CA CYS A 180 7.33 15.21 3.79
C CYS A 180 6.68 16.40 4.51
N ALA A 181 5.98 16.18 5.62
CA ALA A 181 5.56 17.28 6.50
C ALA A 181 6.83 17.83 7.20
N PRO A 182 7.49 18.89 6.70
CA PRO A 182 8.78 19.29 7.25
C PRO A 182 8.53 19.95 8.59
N HIS A 183 9.48 19.77 9.50
CA HIS A 183 9.52 20.40 10.83
C HIS A 183 9.36 21.94 10.78
N ASP A 184 9.67 22.56 9.64
CA ASP A 184 9.49 24.00 9.37
C ASP A 184 8.01 24.42 9.21
N ARG A 185 7.15 23.49 8.75
CA ARG A 185 5.72 23.76 8.52
C ARG A 185 4.93 23.77 9.86
N LYS A 186 5.43 23.06 10.89
CA LYS A 186 4.94 23.17 12.29
C LYS A 186 5.31 24.50 12.94
N ARG A 187 6.57 24.94 12.82
CA ARG A 187 7.03 26.21 13.41
C ARG A 187 6.31 27.44 12.83
N ALA A 188 5.98 27.43 11.55
CA ALA A 188 5.25 28.53 10.91
C ALA A 188 3.77 28.61 11.35
N PHE A 189 3.12 27.48 11.64
CA PHE A 189 1.75 27.42 12.15
C PHE A 189 1.66 27.82 13.62
N GLU A 190 2.56 27.29 14.46
CA GLU A 190 2.59 27.57 15.91
C GLU A 190 2.91 29.04 16.23
N ASN A 191 3.67 29.74 15.38
CA ASN A 191 4.11 31.11 15.68
C ASN A 191 3.23 32.23 15.10
N GLY A 192 2.17 31.93 14.34
CA GLY A 192 1.33 32.95 13.71
C GLY A 192 2.10 33.96 12.82
N GLN A 193 3.32 33.61 12.41
CA GLN A 193 4.24 34.51 11.71
C GLN A 193 3.94 34.52 10.20
N PRO A 194 3.90 35.70 9.55
CA PRO A 194 3.90 35.77 8.10
C PRO A 194 5.22 35.19 7.56
N ARG A 195 5.10 34.43 6.46
CA ARG A 195 6.15 33.59 5.86
C ARG A 195 7.54 34.25 5.82
N PRO A 196 8.62 33.56 6.23
CA PRO A 196 9.95 33.90 5.75
C PRO A 196 10.17 33.28 4.36
N GLN A 197 10.37 34.14 3.36
CA GLN A 197 10.88 33.77 2.04
C GLN A 197 12.30 33.20 2.18
N ARG A 198 12.44 31.88 2.21
CA ARG A 198 13.74 31.23 2.00
C ARG A 198 13.60 30.01 1.10
N VAL A 199 13.47 30.33 -0.19
CA VAL A 199 13.87 29.60 -1.41
C VAL A 199 14.26 28.13 -1.21
N LEU A 200 13.26 27.28 -1.01
CA LEU A 200 13.21 25.98 -1.68
C LEU A 200 12.13 26.14 -2.73
N ASN A 201 12.50 26.14 -4.00
CA ASN A 201 11.61 26.44 -5.12
C ASN A 201 10.52 25.35 -5.21
N CYS A 202 9.47 25.55 -4.43
CA CYS A 202 8.16 24.89 -4.41
C CYS A 202 7.11 26.00 -4.58
N ASP A 203 7.39 26.99 -5.43
CA ASP A 203 6.54 28.15 -5.73
C ASP A 203 5.36 27.78 -6.65
N THR A 204 4.71 26.65 -6.36
CA THR A 204 3.28 26.53 -6.67
C THR A 204 2.56 26.39 -5.34
N PRO A 205 1.63 27.30 -4.99
CA PRO A 205 0.75 27.06 -3.88
C PRO A 205 -0.08 25.84 -4.27
N VAL A 206 0.23 24.69 -3.69
CA VAL A 206 -0.54 23.46 -3.88
C VAL A 206 -1.84 23.66 -3.10
N TYR A 207 -2.81 24.36 -3.70
CA TYR A 207 -4.19 24.55 -3.24
C TYR A 207 -4.99 23.24 -3.31
N GLY A 208 -4.38 22.14 -2.89
CA GLY A 208 -4.84 20.77 -3.12
C GLY A 208 -3.78 19.99 -3.88
N ILE A 209 -3.50 18.76 -3.42
CA ILE A 209 -2.59 17.81 -4.08
C ILE A 209 -2.94 17.78 -5.57
N PRO A 210 -1.99 18.01 -6.49
CA PRO A 210 -2.31 18.03 -7.90
C PRO A 210 -2.87 16.65 -8.29
N ARG A 211 -4.04 16.64 -8.95
CA ARG A 211 -4.65 15.39 -9.49
C ARG A 211 -3.80 14.76 -10.61
N SER A 212 -2.65 15.33 -10.91
CA SER A 212 -1.64 14.85 -11.82
C SER A 212 -0.29 14.84 -11.11
N PHE A 213 0.31 13.66 -10.95
CA PHE A 213 1.73 13.56 -10.66
C PHE A 213 2.52 13.82 -11.95
N GLU A 214 3.38 14.83 -11.95
CA GLU A 214 4.38 14.98 -13.02
C GLU A 214 5.46 13.92 -12.85
N TRP A 215 5.62 13.07 -13.87
CA TRP A 215 6.63 12.04 -13.94
C TRP A 215 7.83 12.56 -14.75
N PRO A 216 9.09 12.26 -14.38
CA PRO A 216 9.53 11.46 -13.24
C PRO A 216 9.59 12.18 -11.89
N LEU A 217 9.30 11.42 -10.82
CA LEU A 217 9.43 11.89 -9.44
C LEU A 217 10.89 12.30 -9.15
N PRO A 218 11.12 13.47 -8.52
CA PRO A 218 12.46 13.89 -8.15
C PRO A 218 13.08 12.94 -7.11
N TRP A 219 14.29 12.47 -7.37
CA TRP A 219 15.03 11.56 -6.48
C TRP A 219 15.34 12.19 -5.10
N PRO A 220 15.47 11.39 -4.03
CA PRO A 220 15.83 11.86 -2.70
C PRO A 220 17.14 12.65 -2.71
N ARG A 221 17.12 13.87 -2.19
CA ARG A 221 18.31 14.76 -2.15
C ARG A 221 19.43 14.25 -1.23
N SER A 222 19.17 13.24 -0.39
CA SER A 222 20.17 12.61 0.49
C SER A 222 21.27 11.86 -0.28
N LEU A 223 21.00 11.44 -1.51
CA LEU A 223 21.96 10.72 -2.36
C LEU A 223 22.79 11.66 -3.26
N ARG A 224 22.47 12.96 -3.30
CA ARG A 224 23.25 13.93 -4.05
C ARG A 224 24.41 14.41 -3.18
N ARG A 225 25.55 13.71 -3.27
CA ARG A 225 26.84 14.21 -2.75
C ARG A 225 26.98 15.67 -3.15
N ARG A 226 27.21 16.54 -2.17
CA ARG A 226 27.60 17.93 -2.37
C ARG A 226 28.96 17.94 -3.08
N THR A 227 28.97 18.04 -4.40
CA THR A 227 30.14 18.55 -5.10
C THR A 227 30.16 20.06 -4.83
N LEU A 228 30.91 20.45 -3.79
CA LEU A 228 31.24 21.85 -3.53
C LEU A 228 32.13 22.32 -4.70
N LEU A 229 31.60 23.20 -5.55
CA LEU A 229 32.44 23.97 -6.47
C LEU A 229 33.15 25.08 -5.67
N PRO A 230 34.46 25.29 -5.85
CA PRO A 230 35.19 26.31 -5.11
C PRO A 230 34.76 27.70 -5.57
N SER A 231 34.65 28.59 -4.58
CA SER A 231 34.36 30.02 -4.70
C SER A 231 35.26 30.71 -5.72
N GLN A 232 34.67 31.39 -6.70
CA GLN A 232 35.37 32.44 -7.43
C GLN A 232 35.56 33.64 -6.51
N GLN A 233 36.82 34.04 -6.36
CA GLN A 233 37.26 35.26 -5.69
C GLN A 233 37.62 36.28 -6.78
N SER A 234 36.82 37.33 -6.91
CA SER A 234 37.17 38.64 -7.46
C SER A 234 36.13 39.60 -6.85
N THR A 235 36.44 40.75 -6.27
CA THR A 235 37.31 41.84 -6.71
C THR A 235 37.65 42.75 -5.51
N GLY A 236 38.84 43.34 -5.53
CA GLY A 236 39.29 44.38 -4.60
C GLY A 236 40.80 44.52 -4.66
#